data_AF-A0ABD5XM94-F1
#
_entry.id   AF-A0ABD5XM94-F1
#
_cell.length_a   1.000
_cell.length_b   1.000
_cell.length_c   1.000
_cell.angle_alpha   90.00
_cell.angle_beta   90.00
_cell.angle_gamma   90.00
#
_symmetry.space_group_name_H-M   'P 1'
#
loop_
_entity.id
_entity.type
_entity.pdbx_description
1 polymer ?
#
loop_
_entity_poly.entity_id
_entity_poly.type
_entity_poly.pdbx_seq_one_letter_code
_entity_poly.pdbx_strand_id
1 'polypeptide(L)'
;MGVRINESQDLTAALRTREAILPGVMTLVLVATFTYLSPGLSLIVTFVPAIILAYVCYLLTSFQQMPEPGRVLPIYLVAFGVQFLHFAEEFTTGFYTRWPVEVFNAAPFELSTFVQINMISYAAFALGAIAIYRGIKGPMLIVWFFTLMGVIGNGILHPLYPVLATGEFGYFPGLYTSVIYLVLGPLLFSRLWEVRRDSGSGHEHDAEISNKSGSNQ
;
A
#
# COMPACT_ATOMS: atom_id res chain seq x y z
N MET A 1 -27.13 -5.35 33.99
CA MET A 1 -26.30 -6.41 33.40
C MET A 1 -26.39 -6.23 31.88
N GLY A 2 -25.48 -5.43 31.32
CA GLY A 2 -25.61 -4.84 29.98
C GLY A 2 -25.01 -5.71 28.88
N VAL A 3 -25.76 -5.81 27.77
CA VAL A 3 -25.54 -6.62 26.58
C VAL A 3 -24.20 -6.31 25.90
N ARG A 4 -23.27 -7.27 25.90
CA ARG A 4 -22.05 -7.31 25.06
C ARG A 4 -22.19 -8.27 23.86
N ILE A 5 -23.38 -8.32 23.22
CA ILE A 5 -23.65 -9.32 22.16
C ILE A 5 -23.61 -8.75 20.73
N ASN A 6 -23.57 -7.42 20.52
CA ASN A 6 -23.73 -6.87 19.16
C ASN A 6 -22.44 -6.69 18.33
N GLU A 7 -21.30 -6.31 18.91
CA GLU A 7 -20.13 -5.95 18.09
C GLU A 7 -19.52 -7.15 17.34
N SER A 8 -19.50 -8.34 17.95
CA SER A 8 -18.93 -9.53 17.33
C SER A 8 -19.78 -10.06 16.18
N GLN A 9 -21.12 -9.94 16.28
CA GLN A 9 -22.03 -10.40 15.23
C GLN A 9 -21.98 -9.47 14.01
N ASP A 10 -21.93 -8.15 14.23
CA ASP A 10 -21.80 -7.16 13.16
C ASP A 10 -20.45 -7.26 12.43
N LEU A 11 -19.35 -7.47 13.15
CA LEU A 11 -18.04 -7.68 12.52
C LEU A 11 -18.01 -8.96 11.68
N THR A 12 -18.59 -10.04 12.18
CA THR A 12 -18.65 -11.33 11.46
C THR A 12 -19.49 -11.22 10.18
N ALA A 13 -20.58 -10.45 10.21
CA ALA A 13 -21.39 -10.17 9.04
C ALA A 13 -20.66 -9.27 8.02
N ALA A 14 -19.98 -8.22 8.49
CA ALA A 14 -19.19 -7.32 7.64
C ALA A 14 -18.03 -8.03 6.93
N LEU A 15 -17.33 -8.95 7.62
CA LEU A 15 -16.25 -9.76 7.05
C LEU A 15 -16.72 -10.79 6.02
N ARG A 16 -18.02 -11.07 5.94
CA ARG A 16 -18.62 -11.95 4.92
C ARG A 16 -18.95 -11.22 3.62
N THR A 17 -18.73 -9.91 3.55
CA THR A 17 -18.95 -9.14 2.32
C THR A 17 -17.88 -9.44 1.27
N ARG A 18 -18.22 -9.30 -0.02
CA ARG A 18 -17.25 -9.46 -1.13
C ARG A 18 -16.05 -8.52 -1.00
N GLU A 19 -16.27 -7.35 -0.40
CA GLU A 19 -15.25 -6.32 -0.14
C GLU A 19 -14.25 -6.74 0.93
N ALA A 20 -14.58 -7.68 1.81
CA ALA A 20 -13.65 -8.26 2.77
C ALA A 20 -13.01 -9.57 2.26
N ILE A 21 -13.82 -10.45 1.65
CA ILE A 21 -13.36 -11.77 1.19
C ILE A 21 -12.32 -11.64 0.09
N LEU A 22 -12.55 -10.80 -0.92
CA LEU A 22 -11.65 -10.72 -2.08
C LEU A 22 -10.24 -10.24 -1.69
N PRO A 23 -10.06 -9.15 -0.92
CA PRO A 23 -8.74 -8.76 -0.43
C PRO A 23 -8.11 -9.80 0.51
N GLY A 24 -8.91 -10.48 1.34
CA GLY A 24 -8.41 -11.56 2.19
C GLY A 24 -7.85 -12.74 1.38
N VAL A 25 -8.58 -13.22 0.37
CA VAL A 25 -8.12 -14.27 -0.55
C VAL A 25 -6.90 -13.81 -1.32
N MET A 26 -6.90 -12.57 -1.84
CA MET A 26 -5.73 -12.01 -2.53
C MET A 26 -4.50 -11.95 -1.63
N THR A 27 -4.67 -11.62 -0.35
CA THR A 27 -3.59 -11.64 0.65
C THR A 27 -3.03 -13.06 0.80
N LEU A 28 -3.87 -14.07 0.98
CA LEU A 28 -3.42 -15.46 1.11
C LEU A 28 -2.69 -15.96 -0.14
N VAL A 29 -3.21 -15.63 -1.32
CA VAL A 29 -2.57 -15.95 -2.61
C VAL A 29 -1.20 -15.28 -2.69
N LEU A 30 -1.10 -13.99 -2.40
CA LEU A 30 0.17 -13.26 -2.45
C LEU A 30 1.17 -13.76 -1.41
N VAL A 31 0.74 -14.11 -0.20
CA VAL A 31 1.60 -14.75 0.81
C VAL A 31 2.15 -16.07 0.29
N ALA A 32 1.30 -16.92 -0.28
CA ALA A 32 1.73 -18.19 -0.86
C ALA A 32 2.67 -17.98 -2.05
N THR A 33 2.37 -17.04 -2.94
CA THR A 33 3.21 -16.70 -4.10
C THR A 33 4.57 -16.17 -3.68
N PHE A 34 4.65 -15.19 -2.77
CA PHE A 34 5.92 -14.65 -2.30
C PHE A 34 6.74 -15.70 -1.56
N THR A 35 6.10 -16.58 -0.78
CA THR A 35 6.80 -17.68 -0.10
C THR A 35 7.36 -18.68 -1.11
N TYR A 36 6.57 -19.07 -2.11
CA TYR A 36 6.98 -20.05 -3.12
C TYR A 36 8.08 -19.53 -4.05
N LEU A 37 7.99 -18.27 -4.46
CA LEU A 37 8.94 -17.65 -5.40
C LEU A 37 10.20 -17.10 -4.72
N SER A 38 10.29 -17.11 -3.39
CA SER A 38 11.39 -16.49 -2.63
C SER A 38 12.72 -17.23 -2.83
N PRO A 39 13.78 -16.57 -3.35
CA PRO A 39 15.13 -17.07 -3.19
C PRO A 39 15.54 -16.93 -1.71
N GLY A 40 15.64 -18.06 -1.02
CA GLY A 40 15.89 -18.08 0.43
C GLY A 40 14.83 -17.28 1.19
N LEU A 41 15.26 -16.44 2.12
CA LEU A 41 14.36 -15.63 2.96
C LEU A 41 13.96 -14.29 2.36
N SER A 42 14.49 -13.92 1.18
CA SER A 42 14.39 -12.56 0.63
C SER A 42 12.96 -12.02 0.56
N LEU A 43 12.05 -12.65 -0.18
CA LEU A 43 10.64 -12.20 -0.28
C LEU A 43 9.84 -12.51 0.99
N ILE A 44 10.21 -13.57 1.72
CA ILE A 44 9.53 -13.99 2.94
C ILE A 44 9.67 -12.94 4.05
N VAL A 45 10.84 -12.32 4.22
CA VAL A 45 11.02 -11.34 5.31
C VAL A 45 10.70 -9.90 4.90
N THR A 46 10.54 -9.64 3.61
CA THR A 46 10.25 -8.30 3.09
C THR A 46 8.79 -8.18 2.60
N PHE A 47 8.37 -8.98 1.63
CA PHE A 47 7.06 -8.85 0.97
C PHE A 47 5.91 -9.45 1.80
N VAL A 48 6.13 -10.60 2.47
CA VAL A 48 5.07 -11.27 3.26
C VAL A 48 4.59 -10.40 4.45
N PRO A 49 5.47 -9.82 5.29
CA PRO A 49 5.03 -8.91 6.34
C PRO A 49 4.30 -7.69 5.76
N ALA A 50 4.79 -7.14 4.65
CA ALA A 50 4.20 -5.97 4.03
C ALA A 50 2.78 -6.23 3.50
N ILE A 51 2.49 -7.38 2.89
CA ILE A 51 1.12 -7.68 2.42
C ILE A 51 0.16 -7.95 3.59
N ILE A 52 0.64 -8.54 4.68
CA ILE A 52 -0.16 -8.71 5.90
C ILE A 52 -0.49 -7.33 6.49
N LEU A 53 0.50 -6.45 6.64
CA LEU A 53 0.29 -5.08 7.11
C LEU A 53 -0.61 -4.26 6.18
N ALA A 54 -0.48 -4.45 4.87
CA ALA A 54 -1.35 -3.80 3.89
C ALA A 54 -2.81 -4.23 4.06
N TYR A 55 -3.06 -5.51 4.31
CA TYR A 55 -4.40 -6.02 4.59
C TYR A 55 -4.96 -5.47 5.90
N VAL A 56 -4.15 -5.38 6.95
CA VAL A 56 -4.54 -4.74 8.21
C VAL A 56 -4.89 -3.26 7.98
N CYS A 57 -4.05 -2.50 7.30
CA CYS A 57 -4.32 -1.09 6.99
C CYS A 57 -5.60 -0.94 6.17
N TYR A 58 -5.80 -1.80 5.17
CA TYR A 58 -7.02 -1.84 4.37
C TYR A 58 -8.27 -2.01 5.24
N LEU A 59 -8.29 -3.02 6.13
CA LEU A 59 -9.43 -3.28 7.01
C LEU A 59 -9.73 -2.13 7.98
N LEU A 60 -8.68 -1.47 8.47
CA LEU A 60 -8.80 -0.35 9.41
C LEU A 60 -9.20 0.97 8.73
N THR A 61 -9.04 1.10 7.41
CA THR A 61 -9.25 2.36 6.69
C THR A 61 -10.16 2.17 5.48
N SER A 62 -9.61 1.82 4.31
CA SER A 62 -10.27 1.84 3.01
C SER A 62 -11.47 0.89 2.91
N PHE A 63 -11.49 -0.18 3.72
CA PHE A 63 -12.65 -1.05 3.86
C PHE A 63 -13.83 -0.31 4.51
N GLN A 64 -13.55 0.45 5.58
CA GLN A 64 -14.55 1.26 6.28
C GLN A 64 -14.98 2.43 5.42
N GLN A 65 -14.01 3.20 4.92
CA GLN A 65 -14.25 4.43 4.17
C GLN A 65 -13.11 4.72 3.20
N MET A 66 -13.48 5.06 1.96
CA MET A 66 -12.52 5.40 0.92
C MET A 66 -11.85 6.75 1.21
N PRO A 67 -10.53 6.89 0.96
CA PRO A 67 -9.85 8.16 1.10
C PRO A 67 -10.27 9.12 -0.03
N GLU A 68 -10.03 10.43 0.18
CA GLU A 68 -10.36 11.45 -0.81
C GLU A 68 -9.41 11.37 -2.03
N PRO A 69 -9.93 11.09 -3.25
CA PRO A 69 -9.07 10.89 -4.42
C PRO A 69 -8.18 12.09 -4.74
N GLY A 70 -8.70 13.31 -4.60
CA GLY A 70 -7.95 14.55 -4.89
C GLY A 70 -6.72 14.75 -3.98
N ARG A 71 -6.72 14.16 -2.78
CA ARG A 71 -5.62 14.28 -1.81
C ARG A 71 -4.59 13.16 -1.91
N VAL A 72 -5.02 11.98 -2.33
CA VAL A 72 -4.18 10.77 -2.44
C VAL A 72 -3.58 10.61 -3.82
N LEU A 73 -4.40 10.73 -4.87
CA LEU A 73 -4.03 10.34 -6.22
C LEU A 73 -2.81 11.09 -6.77
N PRO A 74 -2.63 12.42 -6.55
CA PRO A 74 -1.43 13.11 -7.01
C PRO A 74 -0.14 12.54 -6.40
N ILE A 75 -0.14 12.27 -5.09
CA ILE A 75 1.03 11.73 -4.39
C ILE A 75 1.27 10.27 -4.81
N TYR A 76 0.20 9.49 -4.95
CA TYR A 76 0.27 8.11 -5.44
C TYR A 76 0.91 8.05 -6.83
N LEU A 77 0.47 8.90 -7.77
CA LEU A 77 0.99 8.94 -9.13
C LEU A 77 2.45 9.42 -9.19
N VAL A 78 2.85 10.38 -8.35
CA VAL A 78 4.26 10.78 -8.22
C VAL A 78 5.11 9.62 -7.71
N ALA A 79 4.69 8.95 -6.63
CA ALA A 79 5.40 7.79 -6.10
C ALA A 79 5.47 6.65 -7.13
N PHE A 80 4.40 6.43 -7.89
CA PHE A 80 4.37 5.46 -8.96
C PHE A 80 5.31 5.83 -10.12
N GLY A 81 5.41 7.11 -10.48
CA GLY A 81 6.41 7.61 -11.42
C GLY A 81 7.85 7.32 -10.97
N VAL A 82 8.14 7.57 -9.68
CA VAL A 82 9.45 7.26 -9.09
C VAL A 82 9.73 5.75 -9.11
N GLN A 83 8.71 4.88 -9.04
CA GLN A 83 8.89 3.43 -9.12
C GLN A 83 9.54 2.98 -10.43
N PHE A 84 9.23 3.63 -11.54
CA PHE A 84 9.89 3.34 -12.81
C PHE A 84 11.37 3.75 -12.81
N LEU A 85 11.69 4.90 -12.21
CA LEU A 85 13.08 5.35 -12.06
C LEU A 85 13.87 4.43 -11.14
N HIS A 86 13.24 4.02 -10.04
CA HIS A 86 13.83 3.12 -9.05
C HIS A 86 14.16 1.76 -9.66
N PHE A 87 13.20 1.18 -10.37
CA PHE A 87 13.43 -0.05 -11.11
C PHE A 87 14.50 0.07 -12.20
N ALA A 88 14.57 1.21 -12.89
CA ALA A 88 15.63 1.43 -13.87
C ALA A 88 17.03 1.39 -13.21
N GLU A 89 17.19 2.01 -12.04
CA GLU A 89 18.43 1.94 -11.26
C GLU A 89 18.72 0.50 -10.81
N GLU A 90 17.74 -0.18 -10.21
CA GLU A 90 17.87 -1.57 -9.76
C GLU A 90 18.26 -2.52 -10.90
N PHE A 91 17.60 -2.39 -12.05
CA PHE A 91 17.84 -3.20 -13.24
C PHE A 91 19.25 -2.96 -13.79
N THR A 92 19.63 -1.70 -13.98
CA THR A 92 20.94 -1.35 -14.58
C THR A 92 22.11 -1.65 -13.66
N THR A 93 21.90 -1.68 -12.34
CA THR A 93 22.96 -1.92 -11.36
C THR A 93 22.91 -3.30 -10.72
N GLY A 94 22.06 -4.21 -11.22
CA GLY A 94 22.13 -5.64 -10.93
C GLY A 94 21.46 -6.06 -9.62
N PHE A 95 20.45 -5.32 -9.14
CA PHE A 95 19.73 -5.63 -7.89
C PHE A 95 19.23 -7.09 -7.87
N TYR A 96 18.70 -7.59 -8.99
CA TYR A 96 18.19 -8.96 -9.14
C TYR A 96 19.22 -10.05 -8.79
N THR A 97 20.51 -9.75 -8.89
CA THR A 97 21.61 -10.64 -8.45
C THR A 97 22.11 -10.26 -7.07
N ARG A 98 22.46 -8.98 -6.87
CA ARG A 98 23.16 -8.52 -5.66
C ARG A 98 22.29 -8.64 -4.42
N TRP A 99 21.00 -8.34 -4.51
CA TRP A 99 20.09 -8.35 -3.36
C TRP A 99 19.88 -9.75 -2.77
N PRO A 100 19.50 -10.79 -3.53
CA PRO A 100 19.39 -12.13 -2.98
C PRO A 100 20.73 -12.69 -2.48
N VAL A 101 21.81 -12.48 -3.24
CA VAL A 101 23.11 -13.10 -2.96
C VAL A 101 23.79 -12.43 -1.77
N GLU A 102 23.93 -11.11 -1.80
CA GLU A 102 24.74 -10.38 -0.80
C GLU A 102 23.98 -10.19 0.51
N VAL A 103 22.66 -9.99 0.48
CA VAL A 103 21.86 -9.71 1.70
C VAL A 103 21.32 -10.98 2.35
N PHE A 104 20.95 -11.99 1.55
CA PHE A 104 20.27 -13.19 2.04
C PHE A 104 21.05 -14.49 1.83
N ASN A 105 22.24 -14.44 1.24
CA ASN A 105 23.01 -15.63 0.87
C ASN A 105 22.17 -16.64 0.08
N ALA A 106 21.39 -16.13 -0.87
CA ALA A 106 20.45 -16.90 -1.70
C ALA A 106 20.84 -16.85 -3.18
N ALA A 107 20.26 -17.74 -3.98
CA ALA A 107 20.44 -17.72 -5.43
C ALA A 107 19.92 -16.39 -6.04
N PRO A 108 20.55 -15.87 -7.11
CA PRO A 108 20.06 -14.69 -7.80
C PRO A 108 18.70 -14.94 -8.45
N PHE A 109 17.92 -13.89 -8.67
CA PHE A 109 16.76 -13.99 -9.56
C PHE A 109 17.22 -14.10 -11.01
N GLU A 110 16.51 -14.93 -11.78
CA GLU A 110 16.55 -14.85 -13.23
C GLU A 110 16.10 -13.46 -13.70
N LEU A 111 16.82 -12.87 -14.64
CA LEU A 111 16.55 -11.52 -15.13
C LEU A 111 15.12 -11.38 -15.66
N SER A 112 14.65 -12.38 -16.41
CA SER A 112 13.29 -12.41 -16.96
C SER A 112 12.24 -12.44 -15.85
N THR A 113 12.44 -13.23 -14.80
CA THR A 113 11.55 -13.29 -13.63
C THR A 113 11.51 -11.95 -12.90
N PHE A 114 12.67 -11.33 -12.66
CA PHE A 114 12.75 -10.02 -12.02
C PHE A 114 11.96 -8.95 -12.79
N VAL A 115 12.12 -8.90 -14.11
CA VAL A 115 11.37 -7.96 -14.98
C VAL A 115 9.87 -8.27 -14.96
N GLN A 116 9.48 -9.53 -15.13
CA GLN A 116 8.07 -9.94 -15.18
C GLN A 116 7.32 -9.60 -13.89
N ILE A 117 7.90 -9.90 -12.72
CA ILE A 117 7.29 -9.59 -11.42
C ILE A 117 7.07 -8.08 -11.27
N ASN A 118 8.05 -7.27 -11.68
CA ASN A 118 7.93 -5.80 -11.63
C ASN A 118 6.86 -5.29 -12.60
N MET A 119 6.83 -5.76 -13.85
CA MET A 119 5.82 -5.32 -14.83
C MET A 119 4.38 -5.70 -14.40
N ILE A 120 4.19 -6.90 -13.86
CA ILE A 120 2.90 -7.33 -13.30
C ILE A 120 2.50 -6.44 -12.13
N SER A 121 3.47 -6.14 -11.25
CA SER A 121 3.24 -5.26 -10.10
C SER A 121 2.85 -3.84 -10.54
N TYR A 122 3.48 -3.29 -11.58
CA TYR A 122 3.15 -1.95 -12.08
C TYR A 122 1.79 -1.90 -12.76
N ALA A 123 1.40 -2.97 -13.47
CA ALA A 123 0.04 -3.11 -13.97
C ALA A 123 -0.96 -3.10 -12.80
N ALA A 124 -0.69 -3.83 -11.72
CA ALA A 124 -1.53 -3.83 -10.53
C ALA A 124 -1.58 -2.45 -9.85
N PHE A 125 -0.46 -1.74 -9.73
CA PHE A 125 -0.41 -0.40 -9.14
C PHE A 125 -1.17 0.63 -9.99
N ALA A 126 -1.13 0.51 -11.31
CA ALA A 126 -1.98 1.32 -12.19
C ALA A 126 -3.48 1.06 -11.94
N LEU A 127 -3.88 -0.20 -11.71
CA LEU A 127 -5.25 -0.52 -11.29
C LEU A 127 -5.58 0.08 -9.91
N GLY A 128 -4.60 0.17 -9.01
CA GLY A 128 -4.71 0.88 -7.73
C GLY A 128 -5.06 2.37 -7.91
N ALA A 129 -4.41 3.06 -8.84
CA ALA A 129 -4.75 4.45 -9.18
C ALA A 129 -6.19 4.59 -9.69
N ILE A 130 -6.65 3.66 -10.53
CA ILE A 130 -8.03 3.61 -11.02
C ILE A 130 -8.99 3.37 -9.86
N ALA A 131 -8.65 2.49 -8.92
CA ALA A 131 -9.47 2.19 -7.75
C ALA A 131 -9.63 3.40 -6.84
N ILE A 132 -8.55 4.17 -6.60
CA ILE A 132 -8.61 5.45 -5.89
C ILE A 132 -9.56 6.40 -6.62
N TYR A 133 -9.36 6.62 -7.92
CA TYR A 133 -10.16 7.56 -8.71
C TYR A 133 -11.65 7.20 -8.74
N ARG A 134 -11.97 5.91 -8.86
CA ARG A 134 -13.35 5.41 -8.96
C ARG A 134 -14.00 5.09 -7.63
N GLY A 135 -13.28 5.16 -6.51
CA GLY A 135 -13.80 4.81 -5.19
C GLY A 135 -14.08 3.31 -5.00
N ILE A 136 -13.33 2.44 -5.67
CA ILE A 136 -13.52 0.98 -5.59
C ILE A 136 -12.67 0.41 -4.44
N LYS A 137 -13.32 -0.15 -3.43
CA LYS A 137 -12.65 -0.63 -2.20
C LYS A 137 -11.76 -1.84 -2.43
N GLY A 138 -12.22 -2.88 -3.14
CA GLY A 138 -11.51 -4.16 -3.25
C GLY A 138 -10.02 -4.05 -3.65
N PRO A 139 -9.67 -3.33 -4.73
CA PRO A 139 -8.27 -3.17 -5.15
C PRO A 139 -7.43 -2.25 -4.24
N MET A 140 -7.98 -1.63 -3.19
CA MET A 140 -7.22 -0.79 -2.27
C MET A 140 -6.17 -1.57 -1.47
N LEU A 141 -6.28 -2.90 -1.37
CA LEU A 141 -5.18 -3.72 -0.85
C LEU A 141 -3.89 -3.53 -1.67
N ILE A 142 -4.01 -3.39 -2.99
CA ILE A 142 -2.87 -3.14 -3.88
C ILE A 142 -2.27 -1.77 -3.60
N VAL A 143 -3.11 -0.76 -3.34
CA VAL A 143 -2.69 0.61 -3.00
C VAL A 143 -1.92 0.63 -1.68
N TRP A 144 -2.43 -0.08 -0.66
CA TRP A 144 -1.74 -0.21 0.63
C TRP A 144 -0.42 -0.99 0.50
N PHE A 145 -0.41 -2.07 -0.28
CA PHE A 145 0.80 -2.85 -0.51
C PHE A 145 1.88 -2.04 -1.25
N PHE A 146 1.49 -1.29 -2.28
CA PHE A 146 2.40 -0.35 -2.95
C PHE A 146 2.95 0.68 -1.97
N THR A 147 2.10 1.28 -1.15
CA THR A 147 2.53 2.30 -0.17
C THR A 147 3.51 1.73 0.86
N LEU A 148 3.23 0.54 1.39
CA LEU A 148 4.05 -0.05 2.45
C LEU A 148 5.34 -0.68 1.92
N MET A 149 5.30 -1.42 0.81
CA MET A 149 6.48 -2.11 0.28
C MET A 149 7.14 -1.31 -0.85
N GLY A 150 6.37 -0.97 -1.89
CA GLY A 150 6.88 -0.27 -3.07
C GLY A 150 7.40 1.15 -2.78
N VAL A 151 6.90 1.79 -1.73
CA VAL A 151 7.34 3.14 -1.32
C VAL A 151 8.12 3.08 -0.01
N ILE A 152 7.44 2.85 1.12
CA ILE A 152 8.09 2.92 2.46
C ILE A 152 9.20 1.87 2.59
N GLY A 153 8.92 0.62 2.25
CA GLY A 153 9.88 -0.47 2.29
C GLY A 153 11.12 -0.17 1.45
N ASN A 154 10.92 0.28 0.21
CA ASN A 154 12.04 0.68 -0.64
C ASN A 154 12.83 1.85 -0.06
N GLY A 155 12.16 2.89 0.45
CA GLY A 155 12.82 4.05 1.07
C GLY A 155 13.66 3.71 2.28
N ILE A 156 13.24 2.72 3.09
CA ILE A 156 13.96 2.31 4.30
C ILE A 156 15.04 1.27 3.99
N LEU A 157 14.71 0.23 3.21
CA LEU A 157 15.57 -0.93 3.07
C LEU A 157 16.77 -0.70 2.14
N HIS A 158 16.63 0.10 1.08
CA HIS A 158 17.77 0.36 0.18
C HIS A 158 18.93 1.09 0.85
N PRO A 159 18.71 2.09 1.74
CA PRO A 159 19.76 2.61 2.60
C PRO A 159 20.39 1.59 3.56
N LEU A 160 19.67 0.53 3.94
CA LEU A 160 20.17 -0.50 4.86
C LEU A 160 20.90 -1.63 4.14
N TYR A 161 20.54 -1.96 2.90
CA TYR A 161 21.15 -3.08 2.16
C TYR A 161 22.67 -3.04 2.05
N PRO A 162 23.36 -1.89 1.82
CA PRO A 162 24.82 -1.88 1.80
C PRO A 162 25.42 -2.39 3.12
N VAL A 163 24.85 -1.96 4.24
CA VAL A 163 25.29 -2.36 5.58
C VAL A 163 24.96 -3.83 5.83
N LEU A 164 23.79 -4.30 5.41
CA LEU A 164 23.41 -5.71 5.55
C LEU A 164 24.25 -6.64 4.67
N ALA A 165 24.66 -6.18 3.48
CA ALA A 165 25.45 -6.94 2.52
C ALA A 165 26.95 -6.99 2.88
N THR A 166 27.50 -5.88 3.37
CA THR A 166 28.96 -5.70 3.49
C THR A 166 29.45 -5.35 4.90
N GLY A 167 28.55 -4.98 5.81
CA GLY A 167 28.88 -4.43 7.12
C GLY A 167 29.20 -2.93 7.11
N GLU A 168 29.32 -2.31 5.94
CA GLU A 168 29.69 -0.90 5.77
C GLU A 168 28.65 -0.15 4.92
N PHE A 169 28.60 1.18 5.07
CA PHE A 169 27.74 2.01 4.23
C PHE A 169 28.44 2.29 2.89
N GLY A 170 27.70 2.12 1.80
CA GLY A 170 28.20 2.31 0.45
C GLY A 170 27.07 2.30 -0.57
N TYR A 171 27.40 2.27 -1.86
CA TYR A 171 26.37 2.17 -2.89
C TYR A 171 25.81 0.74 -2.98
N PHE A 172 24.48 0.65 -3.02
CA PHE A 172 23.74 -0.57 -3.34
C PHE A 172 22.67 -0.26 -4.40
N PRO A 173 22.33 -1.20 -5.31
CA PRO A 173 21.37 -0.95 -6.37
C PRO A 173 20.03 -0.40 -5.85
N GLY A 174 19.57 0.71 -6.44
CA GLY A 174 18.33 1.41 -6.05
C GLY A 174 18.50 2.44 -4.93
N LEU A 175 19.71 2.63 -4.38
CA LEU A 175 19.95 3.56 -3.28
C LEU A 175 19.61 5.01 -3.64
N TYR A 176 20.02 5.50 -4.81
CA TYR A 176 19.88 6.93 -5.10
C TYR A 176 18.43 7.35 -5.36
N THR A 177 17.65 6.52 -6.02
CA THR A 177 16.24 6.80 -6.28
C THR A 177 15.35 6.55 -5.06
N SER A 178 15.69 5.57 -4.21
CA SER A 178 14.88 5.21 -3.04
C SER A 178 14.80 6.30 -1.97
N VAL A 179 15.80 7.18 -1.85
CA VAL A 179 15.78 8.26 -0.85
C VAL A 179 14.57 9.19 -1.01
N ILE A 180 14.04 9.32 -2.24
CA ILE A 180 12.83 10.11 -2.51
C ILE A 180 11.63 9.53 -1.74
N TYR A 181 11.59 8.21 -1.56
CA TYR A 181 10.54 7.53 -0.83
C TYR A 181 10.56 7.77 0.67
N LEU A 182 11.67 8.23 1.25
CA LEU A 182 11.70 8.65 2.66
C LEU A 182 10.75 9.83 2.91
N VAL A 183 10.45 10.63 1.88
CA VAL A 183 9.47 11.71 1.94
C VAL A 183 8.10 11.25 1.44
N LEU A 184 8.05 10.60 0.26
CA LEU A 184 6.77 10.21 -0.35
C LEU A 184 6.03 9.14 0.46
N GLY A 185 6.74 8.23 1.12
CA GLY A 185 6.16 7.14 1.91
C GLY A 185 5.30 7.64 3.07
N PRO A 186 5.86 8.40 4.02
CA PRO A 186 5.09 8.97 5.13
C PRO A 186 3.94 9.86 4.65
N LEU A 187 4.17 10.65 3.60
CA LEU A 187 3.14 11.52 3.02
C LEU A 187 1.97 10.70 2.45
N LEU A 188 2.25 9.71 1.61
CA LEU A 188 1.22 8.87 1.00
C LEU A 188 0.46 8.06 2.05
N PHE A 189 1.17 7.49 3.03
CA PHE A 189 0.57 6.77 4.14
C PHE A 189 -0.39 7.65 4.93
N SER A 190 0.03 8.86 5.31
CA SER A 190 -0.82 9.82 6.03
C SER A 190 -2.08 10.16 5.25
N ARG A 191 -1.99 10.38 3.94
CA ARG A 191 -3.16 10.70 3.10
C ARG A 191 -4.12 9.54 2.95
N LEU A 192 -3.62 8.31 2.92
CA LEU A 192 -4.45 7.11 2.87
C LEU A 192 -5.10 6.80 4.23
N TRP A 193 -4.42 7.14 5.32
CA TRP A 193 -4.92 6.94 6.69
C TRP A 193 -5.98 7.96 7.09
N GLU A 194 -5.91 9.17 6.55
CA GLU A 194 -6.89 10.22 6.80
C GLU A 194 -8.25 9.88 6.16
N VAL A 195 -9.12 9.33 6.98
CA VAL A 195 -10.52 9.08 6.66
C VAL A 195 -11.30 10.39 6.66
N ARG A 196 -12.12 10.64 5.62
CA ARG A 196 -13.03 11.79 5.58
C ARG A 196 -13.98 11.72 6.78
N ARG A 197 -13.78 12.58 7.78
CA ARG A 197 -14.85 12.91 8.73
C ARG A 197 -15.88 13.67 7.92
N ASP A 198 -16.99 13.03 7.59
CA ASP A 198 -18.13 13.74 7.03
C ASP A 198 -18.43 14.91 7.97
N SER A 199 -18.27 16.12 7.46
CA SER A 199 -18.65 17.35 8.15
C SER A 199 -20.17 17.39 8.18
N GLY A 200 -20.77 16.59 9.07
CA GLY A 200 -22.21 16.52 9.33
C GLY A 200 -22.70 17.77 10.06
N SER A 201 -22.50 18.96 9.50
CA SER A 201 -23.00 20.21 10.07
C SER A 201 -23.31 21.29 9.03
N GLY A 202 -23.60 20.88 7.78
CA GLY A 202 -23.96 21.80 6.69
C GLY A 202 -25.45 21.93 6.39
N HIS A 203 -26.32 21.10 6.98
CA HIS A 203 -27.75 21.08 6.64
C HIS A 203 -28.72 21.45 7.76
N GLU A 204 -28.24 21.69 8.99
CA GLU A 204 -29.14 22.21 10.05
C GLU A 204 -29.27 23.74 10.05
N HIS A 205 -28.34 24.49 9.45
CA HIS A 205 -28.43 25.95 9.48
C HIS A 205 -29.40 26.54 8.43
N ASP A 206 -29.61 25.85 7.30
CA ASP A 206 -30.52 26.31 6.25
C ASP A 206 -31.99 26.00 6.55
N ALA A 207 -32.26 24.94 7.33
CA ALA A 207 -33.61 24.59 7.76
C ALA A 207 -34.14 25.56 8.82
N GLU A 208 -33.27 26.13 9.66
CA GLU A 208 -33.68 27.07 10.70
C GLU A 208 -33.97 28.49 10.17
N ILE A 209 -33.33 28.88 9.06
CA ILE A 209 -33.58 30.18 8.40
C ILE A 209 -34.88 30.14 7.58
N SER A 210 -35.18 29.02 6.92
CA SER A 210 -36.44 28.83 6.19
C SER A 210 -37.67 28.88 7.13
N ASN A 211 -37.56 28.31 8.33
CA ASN A 211 -38.68 28.24 9.27
C ASN A 211 -38.96 29.57 10.00
N LYS A 212 -37.99 30.48 10.08
CA LYS A 212 -38.19 31.84 10.64
C LYS A 212 -38.73 32.85 9.62
N SER A 213 -38.62 32.57 8.32
CA SER A 213 -39.14 33.44 7.26
C SER A 213 -40.63 33.20 6.95
N GLY A 214 -41.21 32.08 7.38
CA GLY A 214 -42.59 31.70 7.04
C GLY A 214 -43.67 32.11 8.05
N SER A 215 -43.32 32.76 9.17
CA SER A 215 -44.24 33.06 10.28
C SER A 215 -44.69 34.54 10.36
N ASN A 216 -44.35 35.37 9.37
CA ASN A 216 -44.75 36.78 9.33
C ASN A 216 -45.48 37.11 8.02
N GLN A 217 -46.66 36.53 7.80
CA GLN A 217 -47.73 37.09 6.95
C GLN A 217 -49.10 36.67 7.47
#